data_AF-A0A351KA17-F1
#
_entry.id   AF-A0A351KA17-F1
#
_cell.length_a   1.000
_cell.length_b   1.000
_cell.length_c   1.000
_cell.angle_alpha   90.00
_cell.angle_beta   90.00
_cell.angle_gamma   90.00
#
_symmetry.space_group_name_H-M   'P 1'
#
loop_
_entity.id
_entity.type
_entity.pdbx_description
1 polymer ?
#
loop_
_entity_poly.entity_id
_entity_poly.type
_entity_poly.pdbx_seq_one_letter_code
_entity_poly.pdbx_strand_id
1 'polypeptide(L)'
;MDFSLSPGAVDFRAAVKAFIAEHLTTEVVDQMHATGTFNDKTFNAALADAGLLAGAVPGYGDRDPIELYILFNELEKAGAPYDGL
;
A
#
# COMPACT_ATOMS: atom_id res chain seq x y z
N MET A 1 -23.67 16.73 -2.43
CA MET A 1 -22.26 16.55 -2.01
C MET A 1 -21.63 15.62 -3.03
N ASP A 2 -20.45 15.96 -3.54
CA ASP A 2 -19.70 15.14 -4.50
C ASP A 2 -18.67 14.32 -3.72
N PHE A 3 -18.69 12.99 -3.92
CA PHE A 3 -17.80 12.02 -3.28
C PHE A 3 -16.93 11.29 -4.31
N SER A 4 -16.92 11.76 -5.55
CA SER A 4 -16.04 11.22 -6.57
C SER A 4 -14.57 11.50 -6.22
N LEU A 5 -13.70 10.57 -6.59
CA LEU A 5 -12.26 10.78 -6.48
C LEU A 5 -11.81 11.80 -7.53
N SER A 6 -10.85 12.64 -7.16
CA SER A 6 -10.16 13.49 -8.13
C SER A 6 -9.41 12.61 -9.16
N PRO A 7 -9.10 13.15 -10.36
CA PRO A 7 -8.29 12.41 -11.33
C PRO A 7 -6.96 11.90 -10.77
N GLY A 8 -6.25 12.73 -9.99
CA GLY A 8 -5.00 12.32 -9.33
C GLY A 8 -5.19 11.15 -8.36
N ALA A 9 -6.27 11.15 -7.56
CA ALA A 9 -6.57 10.05 -6.66
C ALA A 9 -6.97 8.76 -7.42
N VAL A 10 -7.59 8.87 -8.59
CA VAL A 10 -7.87 7.72 -9.48
C VAL A 10 -6.58 7.12 -10.02
N ASP A 11 -5.67 7.96 -10.52
CA ASP A 11 -4.38 7.53 -11.05
C ASP A 11 -3.50 6.91 -9.96
N PHE A 12 -3.47 7.52 -8.77
CA PHE A 12 -2.76 7.00 -7.61
C PHE A 12 -3.31 5.63 -7.18
N ARG A 13 -4.64 5.48 -7.13
CA ARG A 13 -5.27 4.19 -6.84
C ARG A 13 -4.87 3.12 -7.86
N ALA A 14 -4.82 3.47 -9.15
CA ALA A 14 -4.39 2.55 -10.19
C ALA A 14 -2.93 2.12 -10.00
N ALA A 15 -2.04 3.05 -9.64
CA ALA A 15 -0.64 2.77 -9.34
C ALA A 15 -0.47 1.84 -8.11
N VAL A 16 -1.21 2.08 -7.03
CA VAL A 16 -1.19 1.21 -5.84
C VAL A 16 -1.65 -0.21 -6.18
N LYS A 17 -2.73 -0.34 -6.98
CA LYS A 17 -3.21 -1.66 -7.41
C LYS A 17 -2.22 -2.40 -8.30
N ALA A 18 -1.52 -1.68 -9.18
CA ALA A 18 -0.46 -2.26 -10.00
C ALA A 18 0.71 -2.75 -9.13
N PHE A 19 1.14 -1.94 -8.16
CA PHE A 19 2.15 -2.33 -7.18
C PHE A 19 1.75 -3.60 -6.42
N ILE A 20 0.52 -3.65 -5.89
CA ILE A 20 0.02 -4.83 -5.17
C ILE A 20 0.04 -6.06 -6.08
N ALA A 21 -0.42 -5.95 -7.33
CA ALA A 21 -0.44 -7.07 -8.26
C ALA A 21 0.96 -7.60 -8.61
N GLU A 22 1.97 -6.73 -8.60
CA GLU A 22 3.36 -7.09 -8.87
C GLU A 22 4.08 -7.68 -7.66
N HIS A 23 3.84 -7.13 -6.46
CA HIS A 23 4.64 -7.43 -5.27
C HIS A 23 3.96 -8.33 -4.24
N LEU A 24 2.61 -8.36 -4.19
CA LEU A 24 1.88 -9.27 -3.30
C LEU A 24 1.72 -10.63 -3.99
N THR A 25 2.82 -11.36 -4.04
CA THR A 25 2.89 -12.70 -4.64
C THR A 25 2.17 -13.74 -3.79
N THR A 26 1.84 -14.89 -4.39
CA THR A 26 1.25 -16.02 -3.67
C THR A 26 2.17 -16.52 -2.57
N GLU A 27 3.49 -16.51 -2.80
CA GLU A 27 4.49 -16.91 -1.82
C GLU A 27 4.46 -16.04 -0.55
N VAL A 28 4.29 -14.71 -0.71
CA VAL A 28 4.15 -13.78 0.41
C VAL A 28 2.88 -14.08 1.21
N VAL A 29 1.76 -14.31 0.52
CA VAL A 29 0.47 -14.64 1.16
C VAL A 29 0.52 -15.99 1.87
N ASP A 30 1.12 -17.01 1.25
CA ASP A 30 1.25 -18.34 1.83
C ASP A 30 2.13 -18.31 3.09
N GLN A 31 3.24 -17.55 3.06
CA GLN A 31 4.10 -17.36 4.22
C GLN A 31 3.37 -16.65 5.38
N MET A 32 2.56 -15.64 5.07
CA MET A 32 1.73 -14.94 6.05
C MET A 32 0.75 -15.90 6.72
N HIS A 33 0.03 -16.72 5.95
CA HIS A 33 -0.90 -17.72 6.49
C HIS A 33 -0.21 -18.85 7.25
N ALA A 34 0.98 -19.29 6.80
CA ALA A 34 1.73 -20.36 7.46
C ALA A 34 2.29 -19.92 8.82
N THR A 35 2.69 -18.65 8.96
CA THR A 35 3.30 -18.12 10.19
C THR A 35 2.34 -17.37 11.10
N GLY A 36 1.19 -16.93 10.57
CA GLY A 36 0.29 -15.99 11.24
C GLY A 36 0.87 -14.58 11.40
N THR A 37 1.96 -14.26 10.71
CA THR A 37 2.63 -12.95 10.77
C THR A 37 2.28 -12.13 9.53
N PHE A 38 1.54 -11.05 9.72
CA PHE A 38 1.06 -10.13 8.68
C PHE A 38 2.08 -9.02 8.43
N ASN A 39 3.34 -9.41 8.29
CA ASN A 39 4.45 -8.50 8.01
C ASN A 39 5.51 -9.20 7.14
N ASP A 40 5.88 -8.57 6.02
CA ASP A 40 6.96 -9.05 5.15
C ASP A 40 7.98 -7.95 4.84
N LYS A 41 9.26 -8.22 5.15
CA LYS A 41 10.33 -7.21 5.00
C LYS A 41 10.62 -6.85 3.54
N THR A 42 10.48 -7.81 2.63
CA THR A 42 10.74 -7.58 1.20
C THR A 42 9.63 -6.73 0.60
N PHE A 43 8.38 -7.02 0.97
CA PHE A 43 7.22 -6.22 0.60
C PHE A 43 7.30 -4.79 1.16
N ASN A 44 7.70 -4.63 2.43
CA ASN A 44 7.92 -3.32 3.05
C ASN A 44 9.04 -2.53 2.36
N ALA A 45 10.13 -3.20 1.98
CA ALA A 45 11.20 -2.56 1.21
C ALA A 45 10.70 -2.11 -0.17
N ALA A 46 9.91 -2.94 -0.86
CA ALA A 46 9.32 -2.56 -2.14
C ALA A 46 8.37 -1.35 -2.01
N LEU A 47 7.58 -1.26 -0.94
CA LEU A 47 6.74 -0.08 -0.64
C LEU A 47 7.60 1.18 -0.44
N ALA A 48 8.73 1.06 0.25
CA ALA A 48 9.67 2.16 0.46
C ALA A 48 10.31 2.60 -0.87
N ASP A 49 10.82 1.66 -1.66
CA ASP A 49 11.49 1.90 -2.94
C ASP A 49 10.53 2.51 -3.98
N ALA A 50 9.25 2.13 -3.95
CA ALA A 50 8.19 2.74 -4.76
C ALA A 50 7.79 4.15 -4.29
N GLY A 51 8.39 4.66 -3.21
CA GLY A 51 8.05 5.96 -2.61
C GLY A 51 6.67 5.99 -1.94
N LEU A 52 6.02 4.83 -1.78
CA LEU A 52 4.69 4.73 -1.18
C LEU A 52 4.73 4.96 0.34
N LEU A 53 5.87 4.79 1.02
CA LEU A 53 5.95 5.10 2.45
C LEU A 53 6.35 6.54 2.76
N ALA A 54 7.12 7.19 1.88
CA ALA A 54 7.61 8.55 2.12
C ALA A 54 6.47 9.54 2.36
N GLY A 55 5.37 9.40 1.63
CA GLY A 55 4.17 10.21 1.77
C GLY A 55 3.42 10.06 3.10
N ALA A 56 3.63 8.97 3.83
CA ALA A 56 2.98 8.71 5.12
C ALA A 56 3.77 9.30 6.32
N VAL A 57 5.00 9.75 6.11
CA VAL A 57 5.90 10.20 7.17
C VAL A 57 5.87 11.73 7.30
N PRO A 58 5.42 12.28 8.45
CA PRO A 58 5.40 13.72 8.68
C PRO A 58 6.79 14.35 8.52
N GLY A 59 6.89 15.39 7.68
CA GLY A 59 8.14 16.11 7.43
C GLY A 59 9.07 15.45 6.40
N TYR A 60 8.70 14.30 5.84
CA TYR A 60 9.44 13.63 4.78
C TYR A 60 8.68 13.61 3.44
N GLY A 61 7.35 13.53 3.48
CA GLY A 61 6.48 13.64 2.31
C GLY A 61 5.29 14.58 2.56
N ASP A 62 4.61 14.92 1.47
CA ASP A 62 3.44 15.81 1.45
C ASP A 62 2.26 15.15 0.73
N ARG A 63 2.01 13.87 1.03
CA ARG A 63 0.93 13.12 0.35
C ARG A 63 -0.43 13.62 0.80
N ASP A 64 -1.33 13.74 -0.17
CA ASP A 64 -2.72 14.09 0.09
C ASP A 64 -3.39 13.06 1.04
N PRO A 65 -4.18 13.50 2.04
CA PRO A 65 -4.84 12.59 2.97
C PRO A 65 -5.77 11.55 2.33
N ILE A 66 -6.40 11.86 1.19
CA ILE A 66 -7.24 10.90 0.45
C ILE A 66 -6.35 9.87 -0.24
N GLU A 67 -5.22 10.26 -0.81
CA GLU A 67 -4.24 9.32 -1.36
C GLU A 67 -3.67 8.41 -0.26
N LEU A 68 -3.37 8.96 0.92
CA LEU A 68 -2.93 8.15 2.07
C LEU A 68 -3.99 7.13 2.48
N TYR A 69 -5.26 7.53 2.56
CA TYR A 69 -6.37 6.61 2.79
C TYR A 69 -6.46 5.54 1.71
N ILE A 70 -6.34 5.92 0.42
CA ILE A 70 -6.39 4.99 -0.70
C ILE A 70 -5.29 3.93 -0.60
N LEU A 71 -4.05 4.34 -0.27
CA LEU A 71 -2.93 3.42 -0.11
C LEU A 71 -3.27 2.31 0.87
N PHE A 72 -3.58 2.68 2.12
CA PHE A 72 -3.85 1.69 3.17
C PHE A 72 -5.12 0.88 2.88
N ASN A 73 -6.19 1.51 2.39
CA ASN A 73 -7.44 0.82 2.05
C ASN A 73 -7.26 -0.22 0.92
N GLU A 74 -6.42 0.03 -0.08
CA GLU A 74 -6.14 -0.98 -1.11
C GLU A 74 -5.22 -2.09 -0.59
N LEU A 75 -4.24 -1.78 0.27
CA LEU A 75 -3.41 -2.79 0.95
C LEU A 75 -4.25 -3.69 1.86
N GLU A 76 -5.15 -3.12 2.67
CA GLU A 76 -6.10 -3.81 3.55
C GLU A 76 -6.99 -4.77 2.74
N LYS A 77 -7.58 -4.28 1.63
CA LYS A 77 -8.44 -5.10 0.76
C LYS A 77 -7.70 -6.25 0.12
N ALA A 78 -6.42 -6.07 -0.17
CA ALA A 78 -5.57 -7.10 -0.73
C ALA A 78 -5.07 -8.11 0.33
N GLY A 79 -5.22 -7.80 1.63
CA GLY A 79 -4.64 -8.60 2.70
C GLY A 79 -3.10 -8.53 2.70
N ALA A 80 -2.53 -7.39 2.30
CA ALA A 80 -1.09 -7.22 2.24
C ALA A 80 -0.45 -7.23 3.65
N PRO A 81 0.78 -7.77 3.82
CA PRO A 81 1.41 -7.93 5.12
C PRO A 81 2.21 -6.68 5.53
N TYR A 82 1.52 -5.63 5.99
CA TYR A 82 2.15 -4.34 6.34
C TYR A 82 2.00 -3.93 7.81
N ASP A 83 1.56 -4.83 8.70
CA ASP A 83 1.31 -4.51 10.13
C ASP A 83 2.56 -4.08 10.90
N GLY A 84 3.76 -4.34 10.36
CA GLY A 84 5.04 -3.97 10.96
C GLY A 84 5.59 -2.61 10.54
N LEU A 85 4.82 -1.81 9.78
CA LEU A 85 5.17 -0.45 9.37
C LEU A 85 4.91 0.60 10.46
#